data_AF-A0A8T0SP06-F1
#
_entry.id   AF-A0A8T0SP06-F1
#
_cell.length_a   1.000
_cell.length_b   1.000
_cell.length_c   1.000
_cell.angle_alpha   90.00
_cell.angle_beta   90.00
_cell.angle_gamma   90.00
#
_symmetry.space_group_name_H-M   'P 1'
#
loop_
_entity.id
_entity.type
_entity.pdbx_description
1 polymer ?
#
loop_
_entity_poly.entity_id
_entity_poly.type
_entity_poly.pdbx_seq_one_letter_code
_entity_poly.pdbx_strand_id
1 'polypeptide(L)'
;MESLKAAAVPDSEEQMSSAQVVAKVLTEDSSMSNTFLKNAGLQSGCSSKSASSTERDLREQLEAERRAKAALEEQLATLKKKSEVTEEDLAKAQRQLDETTKTAEEI
;
A
#
# COMPACT_ATOMS: atom_id res chain seq x y z
N MET A 1 -9.23 44.81 -69.91
CA MET A 1 -9.40 44.80 -68.45
C MET A 1 -9.10 43.39 -67.97
N GLU A 2 -7.89 43.17 -67.47
CA GLU A 2 -7.47 41.84 -67.01
C GLU A 2 -7.97 41.63 -65.57
N SER A 3 -8.78 40.59 -65.39
CA SER A 3 -9.32 40.16 -64.10
C SER A 3 -8.22 39.53 -63.25
N LEU A 4 -7.91 40.15 -62.11
CA LEU A 4 -7.00 39.62 -61.09
C LEU A 4 -7.57 38.30 -60.55
N LYS A 5 -7.02 37.17 -61.02
CA LYS A 5 -7.29 35.85 -60.46
C LYS A 5 -6.59 35.79 -59.10
N ALA A 6 -7.34 35.92 -58.02
CA ALA A 6 -6.84 35.63 -56.68
C ALA A 6 -6.32 34.19 -56.66
N ALA A 7 -5.02 34.02 -56.41
CA ALA A 7 -4.45 32.71 -56.16
C ALA A 7 -5.10 32.17 -54.89
N ALA A 8 -5.85 31.07 -55.03
CA ALA A 8 -6.36 30.33 -53.88
C ALA A 8 -5.15 29.78 -53.12
N VAL A 9 -4.90 30.33 -51.94
CA VAL A 9 -3.97 29.75 -50.97
C VAL A 9 -4.50 28.34 -50.65
N PRO A 10 -3.70 27.28 -50.83
CA PRO A 10 -4.11 25.94 -50.40
C PRO A 10 -4.09 25.91 -48.87
N ASP A 11 -5.21 26.23 -48.25
CA ASP A 11 -5.42 26.17 -46.80
C ASP A 11 -5.73 24.72 -46.38
N SER A 12 -4.82 23.80 -46.72
CA SER A 12 -4.97 22.34 -46.50
C SER A 12 -4.04 21.78 -45.44
N GLU A 13 -3.71 22.57 -44.43
CA GLU A 13 -3.33 22.01 -43.14
C GLU A 13 -4.55 22.15 -42.25
N GLU A 14 -5.15 21.02 -41.85
CA GLU A 14 -6.21 21.02 -40.83
C GLU A 14 -5.72 21.87 -39.66
N GLN A 15 -6.32 23.05 -39.48
CA GLN A 15 -5.92 23.96 -38.42
C GLN A 15 -6.07 23.20 -37.11
N MET A 16 -4.95 22.81 -36.52
CA MET A 16 -4.96 22.07 -35.27
C MET A 16 -5.75 22.90 -34.26
N SER A 17 -6.75 22.26 -33.65
CA SER A 17 -7.50 22.90 -32.57
C SER A 17 -6.54 23.35 -31.47
N SER A 18 -6.81 24.48 -30.84
CA SER A 18 -6.01 24.99 -29.73
C SER A 18 -5.77 23.93 -28.64
N ALA A 19 -6.78 23.10 -28.36
CA ALA A 19 -6.65 21.98 -27.44
C ALA A 19 -5.63 20.92 -27.90
N GLN A 20 -5.58 20.64 -29.21
CA GLN A 20 -4.65 19.70 -29.81
C GLN A 20 -3.22 20.25 -29.85
N VAL A 21 -3.05 21.55 -30.13
CA VAL A 21 -1.76 22.23 -30.04
C VAL A 21 -1.22 22.17 -28.61
N VAL A 22 -2.06 22.48 -27.62
CA VAL A 22 -1.68 22.40 -26.20
C VAL A 22 -1.33 20.96 -25.81
N ALA A 23 -2.16 19.97 -26.17
CA ALA A 23 -1.86 18.57 -25.90
C ALA A 23 -0.53 18.13 -26.52
N LYS A 24 -0.28 18.51 -27.77
CA LYS A 24 0.98 18.19 -28.47
C LYS A 24 2.18 18.82 -27.77
N VAL A 25 2.14 20.10 -27.42
CA VAL A 25 3.22 20.78 -26.66
C VAL A 25 3.44 20.14 -25.29
N LEU A 26 2.37 19.76 -24.59
CA LEU A 26 2.48 19.08 -23.31
C LEU A 26 3.08 17.67 -23.44
N THR A 27 2.81 16.96 -24.54
CA THR A 27 3.30 15.59 -24.77
C THR A 27 4.67 15.49 -25.44
N GLU A 28 4.99 16.30 -26.46
CA GLU A 28 6.29 16.30 -27.12
C GLU A 28 7.40 16.81 -26.19
N ASP A 29 7.08 17.75 -25.30
CA ASP A 29 8.03 18.40 -24.39
C ASP A 29 7.94 17.85 -22.95
N SER A 30 7.15 16.77 -22.77
CA SER A 30 7.01 16.05 -21.49
C SER A 30 8.32 15.39 -21.02
N SER A 31 9.33 15.32 -21.89
CA SER A 31 10.70 14.94 -21.52
C SER A 31 11.44 16.12 -20.88
N MET A 32 11.08 16.50 -19.66
CA MET A 32 11.86 17.34 -18.72
C MET A 32 12.37 18.74 -19.18
N SER A 33 12.13 19.20 -20.41
CA SER A 33 12.77 20.40 -20.98
C SER A 33 11.89 21.64 -21.10
N ASN A 34 10.58 21.56 -20.93
CA ASN A 34 9.72 22.71 -21.18
C ASN A 34 9.83 23.80 -20.09
N THR A 35 10.65 24.82 -20.37
CA THR A 35 10.95 25.95 -19.47
C THR A 35 9.71 26.77 -19.10
N PHE A 36 8.70 26.84 -19.98
CA PHE A 36 7.47 27.56 -19.69
C PHE A 36 6.70 26.90 -18.53
N LEU A 37 6.53 25.58 -18.56
CA LEU A 37 5.89 24.83 -17.48
C LEU A 37 6.70 24.91 -16.17
N LYS A 38 8.04 25.02 -16.25
CA LYS A 38 8.91 25.23 -15.08
C LYS A 38 8.63 26.58 -14.42
N ASN A 39 8.62 27.64 -15.22
CA ASN A 39 8.41 28.99 -14.73
C ASN A 39 6.98 29.18 -14.20
N ALA A 40 6.00 28.49 -14.78
CA ALA A 40 4.62 28.48 -14.32
C ALA A 40 4.38 27.61 -13.08
N GLY A 41 5.38 26.84 -12.61
CA GLY A 41 5.22 25.89 -11.50
C GLY A 41 4.33 24.68 -11.82
N LEU A 42 4.06 24.45 -13.11
CA LEU A 42 3.18 23.39 -13.61
C LEU A 42 3.94 22.12 -14.01
N GLN A 43 5.28 22.11 -13.93
CA GLN A 43 6.02 20.86 -13.95
C GLN A 43 5.69 20.07 -12.68
N SER A 44 4.58 19.33 -12.72
CA SER A 44 4.41 18.15 -11.90
C SER A 44 5.48 17.18 -12.38
N GLY A 45 6.64 17.23 -11.74
CA GLY A 45 7.67 16.24 -11.93
C GLY A 45 6.98 14.89 -11.81
N CYS A 46 6.97 14.13 -12.90
CA CYS A 46 6.48 12.76 -12.90
C CYS A 46 7.43 11.94 -12.01
N SER A 47 7.29 12.13 -10.70
CA SER A 47 7.98 11.38 -9.67
C SER A 47 7.06 10.25 -9.23
N SER A 48 6.54 9.50 -10.20
CA SER A 48 5.92 8.20 -9.96
C SER A 48 6.93 7.18 -9.44
N LYS A 49 8.24 7.49 -9.54
CA LYS A 49 9.32 6.61 -9.08
C LYS A 49 9.56 6.67 -7.56
N SER A 50 9.42 7.83 -6.93
CA SER A 50 9.70 7.99 -5.49
C SER A 50 8.56 7.49 -4.59
N ALA A 51 7.30 7.55 -5.05
CA ALA A 51 6.17 6.97 -4.32
C ALA A 51 6.19 5.43 -4.32
N SER A 52 6.77 4.80 -5.36
CA SER A 52 6.74 3.33 -5.46
C SER A 52 7.74 2.62 -4.54
N SER A 53 8.82 3.28 -4.10
CA SER A 53 9.78 2.65 -3.18
C SER A 53 9.20 2.60 -1.78
N THR A 54 8.74 3.75 -1.27
CA THR A 54 8.16 3.86 0.07
C THR A 54 6.90 3.02 0.23
N GLU A 55 6.07 2.93 -0.81
CA GLU A 55 4.88 2.07 -0.79
C GLU A 55 5.24 0.57 -0.72
N ARG A 56 6.29 0.12 -1.42
CA ARG A 56 6.75 -1.27 -1.33
C ARG A 56 7.30 -1.59 0.06
N ASP A 57 8.12 -0.70 0.61
CA ASP A 57 8.71 -0.87 1.94
C ASP A 57 7.62 -0.95 3.03
N LEU A 58 6.59 -0.11 2.92
CA LEU A 58 5.44 -0.15 3.84
C LEU A 58 4.63 -1.45 3.72
N ARG A 59 4.45 -1.97 2.50
CA ARG A 59 3.76 -3.26 2.29
C ARG A 59 4.56 -4.41 2.89
N GLU A 60 5.88 -4.42 2.72
CA GLU A 60 6.75 -5.44 3.30
C GLU A 60 6.71 -5.43 4.82
N GLN A 61 6.80 -4.23 5.44
CA GLN A 61 6.68 -4.08 6.89
C GLN A 61 5.34 -4.61 7.41
N LEU A 62 4.24 -4.30 6.72
CA LEU A 62 2.92 -4.76 7.10
C LEU A 62 2.77 -6.28 7.00
N GLU A 63 3.38 -6.91 5.99
CA GLU A 63 3.42 -8.37 5.92
C GLU A 63 4.30 -8.99 7.02
N ALA A 64 5.44 -8.38 7.33
CA ALA A 64 6.31 -8.84 8.42
C ALA A 64 5.59 -8.77 9.78
N GLU A 65 4.88 -7.66 10.03
CA GLU A 65 4.07 -7.49 11.25
C GLU A 65 2.94 -8.51 11.33
N ARG A 66 2.24 -8.77 10.22
CA ARG A 66 1.20 -9.82 10.17
C ARG A 66 1.75 -11.21 10.48
N ARG A 67 2.92 -11.55 9.96
CA ARG A 67 3.59 -12.83 10.26
C ARG A 67 3.98 -12.90 11.74
N ALA A 68 4.53 -11.82 12.30
CA ALA A 68 4.88 -11.76 13.71
C ALA A 68 3.66 -11.89 14.62
N LYS A 69 2.55 -11.21 14.28
CA LYS A 69 1.27 -11.32 14.99
C LYS A 69 0.72 -12.73 14.97
N ALA A 70 0.73 -13.40 13.82
CA ALA A 70 0.27 -14.78 13.72
C ALA A 70 1.11 -15.74 14.58
N ALA A 71 2.44 -15.59 14.57
CA ALA A 71 3.31 -16.38 15.44
C ALA A 71 3.05 -16.14 16.93
N LEU A 72 2.76 -14.89 17.32
CA LEU A 72 2.46 -14.53 18.70
C LEU A 72 1.08 -15.06 19.14
N GLU A 73 0.08 -15.02 18.27
CA GLU A 73 -1.23 -15.62 18.50
C GLU A 73 -1.13 -17.14 18.69
N GLU A 74 -0.31 -17.82 17.89
CA GLU A 74 -0.03 -19.25 18.06
C GLU A 74 0.65 -19.55 19.41
N GLN A 75 1.65 -18.76 19.80
CA GLN A 75 2.29 -18.91 21.10
C GLN A 75 1.31 -18.68 22.26
N LEU A 76 0.43 -17.68 22.16
CA LEU A 76 -0.61 -17.45 23.15
C LEU A 76 -1.60 -18.62 23.23
N ALA A 77 -2.02 -19.16 22.09
CA ALA A 77 -2.92 -20.31 22.06
C ALA A 77 -2.28 -21.55 22.71
N THR A 78 -1.02 -21.82 22.40
CA THR A 78 -0.29 -22.95 23.01
C THR A 78 -0.07 -22.75 24.51
N LEU A 79 0.26 -21.53 24.94
CA LEU A 79 0.45 -21.21 26.35
C LEU A 79 -0.88 -21.32 27.13
N LYS A 80 -1.98 -20.82 26.56
CA LYS A 80 -3.31 -20.92 27.16
C LYS A 80 -3.72 -22.38 27.34
N LYS A 81 -3.54 -23.22 26.32
CA LYS A 81 -3.82 -24.66 26.42
C LYS A 81 -2.98 -25.34 27.50
N LYS A 82 -1.69 -24.98 27.61
CA LYS A 82 -0.83 -25.50 28.68
C LYS A 82 -1.34 -25.06 30.06
N SER A 83 -1.75 -23.80 30.20
CA SER A 83 -2.33 -23.26 31.44
C SER A 83 -3.57 -24.03 31.87
N GLU A 84 -4.51 -24.25 30.94
CA GLU A 84 -5.75 -25.00 31.21
C GLU A 84 -5.44 -26.43 31.70
N VAL A 85 -4.50 -27.13 31.05
CA VAL A 85 -4.07 -28.46 31.49
C VAL A 85 -3.43 -28.42 32.87
N THR A 86 -2.53 -27.46 33.13
CA THR A 86 -1.88 -27.34 34.44
C THR A 86 -2.86 -27.00 35.56
N GLU A 87 -3.88 -26.19 35.29
CA GLU A 87 -4.94 -25.88 36.25
C GLU A 87 -5.80 -27.11 36.55
N GLU A 88 -6.13 -27.91 35.52
CA GLU A 88 -6.89 -29.15 35.71
C GLU A 88 -6.10 -30.17 36.53
N ASP A 89 -4.82 -30.34 36.24
CA ASP A 89 -3.93 -31.25 36.97
C ASP A 89 -3.73 -30.80 38.43
N LEU A 90 -3.60 -29.49 38.66
CA LEU A 90 -3.54 -28.93 40.00
C LEU A 90 -4.85 -29.19 40.76
N ALA A 91 -6.01 -28.97 40.13
CA ALA A 91 -7.30 -29.24 40.75
C ALA A 91 -7.48 -30.73 41.10
N LYS A 92 -7.00 -31.65 40.24
CA LYS A 92 -7.00 -33.09 40.55
C LYS A 92 -6.07 -33.42 41.72
N ALA A 93 -4.86 -32.88 41.73
CA ALA A 93 -3.90 -33.10 42.81
C ALA A 93 -4.45 -32.60 44.15
N GLN A 94 -5.10 -31.44 44.16
CA GLN A 94 -5.74 -30.89 45.36
C GLN A 94 -6.84 -31.81 45.89
N ARG A 95 -7.73 -32.32 45.01
CA ARG A 95 -8.78 -33.26 45.42
C ARG A 95 -8.22 -34.55 46.02
N GLN A 96 -7.17 -35.11 45.41
CA GLN A 96 -6.51 -36.30 45.93
C GLN A 96 -5.89 -36.05 47.30
N LEU A 97 -5.25 -34.90 47.49
CA LEU A 97 -4.73 -34.48 48.79
C LEU A 97 -5.84 -34.40 49.84
N ASP A 98 -6.93 -33.70 49.53
CA ASP A 98 -8.07 -33.52 50.43
C ASP A 98 -8.75 -34.88 50.79
N GLU A 99 -8.81 -35.81 49.85
CA GLU A 99 -9.29 -37.17 50.10
C GLU A 99 -8.34 -37.95 51.04
N THR A 100 -7.03 -37.89 50.78
CA THR A 100 -6.05 -38.60 51.61
C THR A 100 -5.99 -38.06 53.03
N THR A 101 -6.05 -36.74 53.23
CA THR A 101 -6.08 -36.13 54.56
C THR A 101 -7.34 -36.52 55.31
N LYS A 102 -8.50 -36.51 54.66
CA LYS A 102 -9.75 -36.95 55.29
C LYS A 102 -9.69 -38.42 55.71
N THR A 103 -9.15 -39.31 54.87
CA THR A 103 -8.98 -40.73 55.25
C THR A 103 -7.97 -40.93 56.37
N ALA A 104 -6.97 -40.05 56.49
CA ALA A 104 -5.98 -40.11 57.57
C ALA A 104 -6.54 -39.57 58.91
N GLU A 105 -7.50 -38.64 58.88
CA GLU A 105 -8.18 -38.12 60.07
C GLU A 105 -9.28 -39.06 60.61
N GLU A 106 -9.81 -39.97 59.79
CA GLU A 106 -10.82 -40.97 60.19
C GLU A 106 -10.22 -42.25 60.81
N ILE A 107 -8.88 -42.35 60.97
CA ILE A 107 -8.14 -43.48 61.58
C ILE A 107 -7.57 -43.06 62.95
#